data_AF-A0AAV5JJJ7-F1
#
_entry.id   AF-A0AAV5JJJ7-F1
#
_cell.length_a   1.000
_cell.length_b   1.000
_cell.length_c   1.000
_cell.angle_alpha   90.00
_cell.angle_beta   90.00
_cell.angle_gamma   90.00
#
_symmetry.space_group_name_H-M   'P 1'
#
loop_
_entity.id
_entity.type
_entity.pdbx_description
1 polymer ?
#
loop_
_entity_poly.entity_id
_entity_poly.type
_entity_poly.pdbx_seq_one_letter_code
_entity_poly.pdbx_strand_id
1 'polypeptide(L)'
;MHPTETFVSFTSIDGSKHEIWPESGKQIFEGDLRPNGEWMLVDKCLGLGLVNRFDVSEVFKCFIDWGAGMVSLEMWSEERPVSKESPLKISHEYEVREIS
;
A
#
# COMPACT_ATOMS: atom_id res chain seq x y z
N MET A 1 2.99 7.02 -16.58
CA MET A 1 2.03 7.47 -15.56
C MET A 1 1.46 8.81 -15.99
N HIS A 2 0.13 8.93 -15.97
CA HIS A 2 -0.52 10.23 -16.08
C HIS A 2 -0.76 10.72 -14.64
N PRO A 3 -0.01 11.74 -14.16
CA PRO A 3 -0.02 12.13 -12.75
C PRO A 3 -1.41 12.49 -12.19
N THR A 4 -2.36 12.81 -13.06
CA THR A 4 -3.74 13.20 -12.71
C THR A 4 -4.76 12.06 -12.81
N GLU A 5 -4.36 10.88 -13.29
CA GLU A 5 -5.26 9.75 -13.54
C GLU A 5 -4.81 8.46 -12.83
N THR A 6 -3.71 8.52 -12.10
CA THR A 6 -3.16 7.41 -11.32
C THR A 6 -3.01 7.82 -9.87
N PHE A 7 -3.48 6.99 -8.93
CA PHE A 7 -3.36 7.22 -7.48
C PHE A 7 -3.41 5.90 -6.73
N VAL A 8 -3.03 5.92 -5.45
CA VAL A 8 -3.17 4.76 -4.55
C VAL A 8 -4.38 4.99 -3.66
N SER A 9 -5.28 4.01 -3.59
CA SER A 9 -6.46 4.08 -2.74
C SER A 9 -6.47 2.97 -1.70
N PHE A 10 -6.93 3.29 -0.49
CA PHE A 10 -7.20 2.31 0.54
C PHE A 10 -8.15 2.84 1.61
N THR A 11 -8.70 1.92 2.39
CA THR A 11 -9.37 2.22 3.66
C THR A 11 -8.44 1.85 4.80
N SER A 12 -8.20 2.77 5.70
CA SER A 12 -7.36 2.56 6.89
C SER A 12 -8.08 1.68 7.92
N ILE A 13 -7.32 1.17 8.89
CA ILE A 13 -7.85 0.36 10.00
C ILE A 13 -8.89 1.15 10.82
N ASP A 14 -8.70 2.46 10.99
CA ASP A 14 -9.67 3.35 11.64
C ASP A 14 -10.95 3.63 10.81
N GLY A 15 -11.02 3.12 9.58
CA GLY A 15 -12.14 3.29 8.65
C GLY A 15 -12.06 4.55 7.78
N SER A 16 -11.04 5.40 7.93
CA SER A 16 -10.81 6.54 7.04
C SER A 16 -10.44 6.07 5.62
N LYS A 17 -10.84 6.83 4.60
CA LYS A 17 -10.58 6.51 3.20
C LYS A 17 -9.55 7.48 2.64
N HIS A 18 -8.58 6.94 1.89
CA HIS A 18 -7.46 7.71 1.35
C HIS A 18 -7.37 7.56 -0.17
N GLU A 19 -7.04 8.65 -0.83
CA GLU A 19 -6.61 8.70 -2.22
C GLU A 19 -5.29 9.47 -2.28
N ILE A 20 -4.20 8.75 -2.55
CA ILE A 20 -2.85 9.25 -2.52
C ILE A 20 -2.36 9.47 -3.94
N TRP A 21 -2.27 10.74 -4.32
CA TRP A 21 -1.86 11.16 -5.64
C TRP A 21 -0.32 11.20 -5.78
N PRO A 22 0.20 11.19 -7.02
CA PRO A 22 1.63 11.32 -7.29
C PRO A 22 2.16 12.68 -6.83
N GLU A 23 2.69 12.72 -5.61
CA GLU A 23 3.29 13.89 -4.98
C GLU A 23 4.75 13.62 -4.63
N SER A 24 5.56 14.69 -4.54
CA SER A 24 6.94 14.55 -4.11
C SER A 24 7.03 14.20 -2.63
N GLY A 25 7.76 13.11 -2.33
CA GLY A 25 8.10 12.73 -0.96
C GLY A 25 7.46 11.42 -0.53
N LYS A 26 8.14 10.73 0.39
CA LYS A 26 7.70 9.47 0.95
C LYS A 26 6.57 9.73 1.96
N GLN A 27 5.41 9.12 1.74
CA GLN A 27 4.32 9.10 2.70
C GLN A 27 4.42 7.86 3.59
N ILE A 28 4.12 8.03 4.88
CA ILE A 28 4.26 7.00 5.90
C ILE A 28 2.91 6.81 6.59
N PHE A 29 2.45 5.57 6.68
CA PHE A 29 1.23 5.18 7.39
C PHE A 29 1.57 4.17 8.48
N GLU A 30 1.20 4.50 9.72
CA GLU A 30 1.50 3.71 10.92
C GLU A 30 0.24 3.62 11.82
N GLY A 31 0.23 2.70 12.78
CA GLY A 31 -0.90 2.54 13.70
C GLY A 31 -2.21 2.26 12.95
N ASP A 32 -3.31 2.90 13.34
CA ASP A 32 -4.61 2.65 12.72
C ASP A 32 -4.80 3.39 11.37
N LEU A 33 -3.82 4.18 10.94
CA LEU A 33 -3.82 4.85 9.64
C LEU A 33 -3.32 3.95 8.50
N ARG A 34 -2.70 2.80 8.82
CA ARG A 34 -2.29 1.82 7.80
C ARG A 34 -3.48 1.31 6.99
N PRO A 35 -3.27 0.89 5.73
CA PRO A 35 -4.29 0.16 4.98
C PRO A 35 -4.76 -1.08 5.74
N ASN A 36 -6.07 -1.30 5.73
CA ASN A 36 -6.70 -2.42 6.43
C ASN A 36 -6.61 -3.71 5.60
N GLY A 37 -5.38 -4.14 5.32
CA GLY A 37 -5.07 -5.39 4.63
C GLY A 37 -5.22 -5.34 3.12
N GLU A 38 -5.56 -4.16 2.57
CA GLU A 38 -5.68 -3.94 1.15
C GLU A 38 -5.35 -2.48 0.79
N TRP A 39 -4.58 -2.31 -0.28
CA TRP A 39 -4.48 -1.06 -1.03
C TRP A 39 -4.48 -1.35 -2.54
N MET A 40 -4.83 -0.35 -3.33
CA MET A 40 -4.95 -0.48 -4.78
C MET A 40 -4.26 0.68 -5.49
N LEU A 41 -3.37 0.36 -6.43
CA LEU A 41 -2.90 1.33 -7.42
C LEU A 41 -3.94 1.41 -8.54
N VAL A 42 -4.59 2.56 -8.67
CA VAL A 42 -5.65 2.83 -9.63
C VAL A 42 -5.08 3.50 -10.88
N ASP A 43 -5.39 2.99 -12.07
CA ASP A 43 -5.13 3.65 -13.36
C ASP A 43 -6.47 3.91 -14.08
N LYS A 44 -6.96 5.16 -13.96
CA LYS A 44 -8.22 5.59 -14.57
C LYS A 44 -8.17 5.59 -16.10
N CYS A 45 -7.01 5.76 -16.71
CA CYS A 45 -6.88 5.74 -18.17
C CYS A 45 -7.16 4.36 -18.74
N LEU A 46 -6.72 3.31 -18.02
CA LEU A 46 -6.92 1.93 -18.45
C LEU A 46 -8.19 1.30 -17.88
N GLY A 47 -8.83 1.94 -16.90
CA GLY A 47 -9.94 1.32 -16.17
C GLY A 47 -9.47 0.08 -15.39
N LEU A 48 -8.23 0.08 -14.91
CA LEU A 48 -7.63 -1.04 -14.17
C LEU A 48 -7.12 -0.60 -12.80
N GLY A 49 -7.13 -1.54 -11.85
CA GLY A 49 -6.53 -1.41 -10.54
C GLY A 49 -5.62 -2.61 -10.24
N LEU A 50 -4.42 -2.35 -9.74
CA LEU A 50 -3.55 -3.37 -9.15
C LEU A 50 -3.79 -3.38 -7.64
N VAL A 51 -4.51 -4.40 -7.17
CA VAL A 51 -4.80 -4.61 -5.76
C VAL A 51 -3.67 -5.41 -5.14
N ASN A 52 -3.18 -4.96 -3.98
CA ASN A 52 -2.32 -5.75 -3.12
C ASN A 52 -3.02 -6.00 -1.79
N ARG A 53 -3.20 -7.28 -1.46
CA ARG A 53 -3.77 -7.73 -0.18
C ARG A 53 -2.70 -8.33 0.69
N PHE A 54 -2.79 -8.10 1.98
CA PHE A 54 -1.81 -8.57 2.95
C PHE A 54 -2.43 -8.79 4.33
N ASP A 55 -1.76 -9.58 5.17
CA ASP A 55 -2.16 -9.76 6.57
C ASP A 55 -1.76 -8.53 7.39
N VAL A 56 -2.77 -7.82 7.92
CA VAL A 56 -2.58 -6.62 8.74
C VAL A 56 -1.74 -6.89 9.99
N SER A 57 -1.81 -8.11 10.54
CA SER A 57 -1.05 -8.48 11.73
C SER A 57 0.45 -8.62 11.47
N GLU A 58 0.86 -8.75 10.20
CA GLU A 58 2.24 -8.95 9.77
C GLU A 58 2.94 -7.64 9.34
N VAL A 59 2.19 -6.56 9.13
CA VAL A 59 2.69 -5.28 8.59
C VAL A 59 2.60 -4.18 9.64
N PHE A 60 3.73 -3.65 10.09
CA PHE A 60 3.82 -2.60 11.11
C PHE A 60 3.81 -1.17 10.54
N LYS A 61 4.33 -0.96 9.32
CA LYS A 61 4.32 0.33 8.61
C LYS A 61 4.08 0.12 7.12
N CYS A 62 3.43 1.10 6.52
CA CYS A 62 3.24 1.17 5.07
C CYS A 62 3.84 2.46 4.53
N PHE A 63 4.49 2.38 3.37
CA PHE A 63 5.00 3.55 2.68
C PHE A 63 4.52 3.63 1.25
N ILE A 64 4.31 4.86 0.80
CA ILE A 64 4.05 5.19 -0.61
C ILE A 64 5.09 6.21 -1.03
N ASP A 65 5.90 5.86 -2.03
CA ASP A 65 6.91 6.75 -2.59
C ASP A 65 6.74 6.84 -4.11
N TRP A 66 6.39 8.03 -4.59
CA TRP A 66 6.25 8.31 -6.01
C TRP A 66 7.58 8.82 -6.57
N GLY A 67 8.19 8.02 -7.42
CA GLY A 67 9.40 8.38 -8.15
C GLY A 67 9.09 8.93 -9.55
N ALA A 68 10.13 9.16 -10.34
CA ALA A 68 10.02 9.60 -11.73
C ALA A 68 9.42 8.50 -12.63
N GLY A 69 8.09 8.37 -12.61
CA GLY A 69 7.33 7.42 -13.42
C GLY A 69 7.13 6.04 -12.80
N MET A 70 7.45 5.88 -11.52
CA MET A 70 7.26 4.64 -10.75
C MET A 70 6.63 4.94 -9.39
N VAL A 71 5.99 3.94 -8.79
CA VAL A 71 5.49 4.01 -7.42
C VAL A 71 5.97 2.80 -6.64
N SER A 72 6.48 3.03 -5.44
CA SER A 72 6.83 1.99 -4.49
C SER A 72 5.75 1.90 -3.43
N LEU A 73 5.19 0.70 -3.27
CA LEU A 73 4.24 0.35 -2.21
C LEU A 73 4.95 -0.61 -1.25
N GLU A 74 5.43 -0.10 -0.13
CA GLU A 74 6.26 -0.87 0.80
C GLU A 74 5.49 -1.27 2.05
N MET A 75 5.56 -2.55 2.40
CA MET A 75 5.10 -3.08 3.69
C MET A 75 6.31 -3.44 4.53
N TRP A 76 6.37 -2.91 5.75
CA TRP A 76 7.47 -3.14 6.67
C TRP A 76 6.93 -3.88 7.90
N SER A 77 7.66 -4.90 8.33
CA SER A 77 7.38 -5.58 9.59
C SER A 77 7.76 -4.72 10.78
N GLU A 78 7.40 -5.16 11.98
CA GLU A 78 7.87 -4.53 13.21
C GLU A 78 9.40 -4.53 13.31
N GLU A 79 9.96 -3.47 13.88
CA GLU A 79 11.37 -3.42 14.24
C GLU A 79 11.61 -4.20 15.54
N ARG A 80 12.20 -5.39 15.41
CA ARG A 80 12.53 -6.27 16.55
C ARG A 80 13.68 -7.23 16.22
N PRO A 81 14.33 -7.83 17.23
CA PRO A 81 15.28 -8.91 17.00
C PRO A 81 14.66 -10.08 16.22
N VAL A 82 15.40 -10.66 15.30
CA VAL A 82 14.98 -11.83 14.51
C VAL A 82 15.65 -13.08 15.06
N SER A 83 14.87 -14.11 15.36
CA SER A 83 15.36 -15.44 15.75
C SER A 83 14.66 -16.53 14.96
N LYS A 84 15.12 -17.78 15.10
CA LYS A 84 14.46 -18.94 14.47
C LYS A 84 13.04 -19.16 15.00
N GLU A 85 12.82 -18.81 16.26
CA GLU A 85 11.56 -18.93 16.99
C GLU A 85 10.63 -17.73 16.75
N SER A 86 11.16 -16.64 16.17
CA SER A 86 10.42 -15.40 15.91
C SER A 86 10.76 -14.81 14.52
N PRO A 87 10.53 -15.54 13.42
CA PRO A 87 10.82 -15.03 12.08
C PRO A 87 9.97 -13.79 11.76
N LEU A 88 10.50 -12.90 10.92
CA LEU A 88 9.70 -11.86 10.27
C LEU A 88 8.95 -12.50 9.10
N LYS A 89 7.69 -12.16 8.96
CA LYS A 89 6.82 -12.64 7.88
C LYS A 89 5.97 -11.49 7.41
N ILE A 90 5.81 -11.38 6.10
CA ILE A 90 4.82 -10.54 5.42
C ILE A 90 4.25 -11.39 4.29
N SER A 91 2.98 -11.72 4.39
CA SER A 91 2.23 -12.50 3.42
C SER A 91 1.37 -11.54 2.64
N HIS A 92 1.45 -11.62 1.32
CA HIS A 92 0.71 -10.74 0.45
C HIS A 92 0.49 -11.37 -0.93
N GLU A 93 -0.51 -10.88 -1.64
CA GLU A 93 -0.83 -11.26 -3.00
C GLU A 93 -1.18 -10.04 -3.85
N TYR A 94 -1.12 -10.21 -5.16
CA TYR A 94 -1.52 -9.19 -6.12
C TYR A 94 -2.64 -9.73 -7.01
N GLU A 95 -3.59 -8.86 -7.32
CA GLU A 95 -4.67 -9.10 -8.28
C GLU A 95 -4.83 -7.87 -9.17
N VAL A 96 -4.99 -8.07 -10.48
CA VAL A 96 -5.41 -7.00 -11.40
C VAL A 96 -6.93 -7.08 -11.54
N ARG A 97 -7.61 -5.95 -11.35
CA ARG A 97 -9.08 -5.84 -11.41
C ARG A 97 -9.48 -4.70 -12.34
N GLU A 98 -10.63 -4.84 -13.00
CA GLU A 98 -11.29 -3.70 -13.64
C GLU A 98 -11.86 -2.77 -12.56
N ILE A 99 -11.69 -1.46 -12.75
CA ILE A 99 -12.31 -0.44 -11.90
C ILE A 99 -13.54 0.09 -12.65
N SER A 100 -14.70 -0.06 -12.01
CA SER A 100 -16.01 0.38 -12.51
C SER A 100 -16.27 1.86 -12.26
#